data_AF-A0A8X7RPE5-F1
#
_entry.id   AF-A0A8X7RPE5-F1
#
_cell.length_a   1.000
_cell.length_b   1.000
_cell.length_c   1.000
_cell.angle_alpha   90.00
_cell.angle_beta   90.00
_cell.angle_gamma   90.00
#
_symmetry.space_group_name_H-M   'P 1'
#
loop_
_entity.id
_entity.type
_entity.pdbx_description
1 polymer ?
#
loop_
_entity_poly.entity_id
_entity_poly.type
_entity_poly.pdbx_seq_one_letter_code
_entity_poly.pdbx_strand_id
1 'polypeptide(L)'
;MNNNEGIPSRCWCGKRIVTYVSKTEENPYRRFFRCEISLQRKKENHLFKWVDEALFDEIQRMDEDQARIAEEIEDLRSSMKKTVHEAVMKHKNSVDVGLAKMRDIILPSHGKKEYQVQVLMDGNLLKLEAKIQVEFTKVRFEDH
;
A
#
# COMPACT_ATOMS: atom_id res chain seq x y z
N MET A 1 -0.19 33.75 -11.47
CA MET A 1 0.85 32.89 -12.09
C MET A 1 2.16 33.62 -11.92
N ASN A 2 2.98 33.19 -10.96
CA ASN A 2 4.33 33.72 -10.81
C ASN A 2 5.13 33.30 -12.04
N ASN A 3 5.27 34.20 -13.02
CA ASN A 3 6.01 33.94 -14.27
C ASN A 3 7.53 33.79 -14.06
N ASN A 4 7.98 33.57 -12.82
CA ASN A 4 9.38 33.55 -12.42
C ASN A 4 9.88 32.17 -12.01
N GLU A 5 9.04 31.16 -11.87
CA GLU A 5 9.48 29.84 -11.40
C GLU A 5 9.61 28.88 -12.59
N GLY A 6 10.79 28.27 -12.76
CA GLY A 6 11.04 27.25 -13.79
C GLY A 6 11.17 27.79 -15.23
N ILE A 7 10.90 26.92 -16.21
CA ILE A 7 10.98 27.26 -17.64
C ILE A 7 9.70 27.99 -18.10
N PRO A 8 9.81 29.22 -18.61
CA PRO A 8 8.63 30.01 -18.98
C PRO A 8 8.01 29.54 -20.31
N SER A 9 6.72 29.20 -20.27
CA SER A 9 5.97 28.75 -21.45
C SER A 9 5.35 29.90 -22.26
N ARG A 10 4.96 31.00 -21.61
CA ARG A 10 4.31 32.16 -22.25
C ARG A 10 4.60 33.45 -21.47
N CYS A 11 4.61 34.59 -22.16
CA CYS A 11 4.65 35.89 -21.50
C CYS A 11 3.24 36.27 -21.00
N TRP A 12 3.14 37.12 -19.98
CA TRP A 12 1.87 37.69 -19.52
C TRP A 12 1.05 38.39 -20.63
N CYS A 13 1.69 38.87 -21.69
CA CYS A 13 1.02 39.47 -22.85
C CYS A 13 0.42 38.43 -23.84
N GLY A 14 0.49 37.14 -23.51
CA GLY A 14 -0.03 36.04 -24.32
C GLY A 14 0.89 35.61 -25.47
N LYS A 15 1.95 36.35 -25.78
CA LYS A 15 2.91 36.00 -26.84
C LYS A 15 3.90 34.92 -26.40
N ARG A 16 4.49 34.26 -27.40
CA ARG A 16 5.47 33.19 -27.21
C ARG A 16 6.76 33.73 -26.60
N ILE A 17 7.48 32.80 -25.97
CA ILE A 17 8.85 33.00 -25.51
C ILE A 17 9.81 32.48 -26.58
N VAL A 18 10.86 33.24 -26.85
CA VAL A 18 11.91 32.92 -27.82
C VAL A 18 13.25 32.89 -27.07
N THR A 19 14.13 31.97 -27.45
CA THR A 19 15.49 31.89 -26.90
C THR A 19 16.44 32.74 -27.74
N TYR A 20 17.21 33.59 -27.08
CA TYR A 20 18.23 34.44 -27.69
C TYR A 20 19.59 34.13 -27.10
N VAL A 21 20.63 34.58 -27.79
CA VAL A 21 22.03 34.56 -27.34
C VAL A 21 22.44 35.99 -27.02
N SER A 22 22.96 36.20 -25.82
CA SER A 22 23.50 37.48 -25.37
C SER A 22 24.75 37.84 -26.16
N LYS A 23 24.81 39.11 -26.56
CA LYS A 23 25.93 39.73 -27.27
C LYS A 23 26.61 40.80 -26.42
N THR A 24 26.27 40.88 -25.13
CA THR A 24 26.90 41.87 -24.23
C THR A 24 28.26 41.36 -23.77
N GLU A 25 29.17 42.28 -23.47
CA GLU A 25 30.53 41.95 -23.01
C GLU A 25 30.51 41.31 -21.61
N GLU A 26 29.51 41.62 -20.79
CA GLU A 26 29.37 41.08 -19.43
C GLU A 26 28.86 39.64 -19.43
N ASN A 27 28.05 39.26 -20.43
CA ASN A 27 27.44 37.94 -20.54
C ASN A 27 27.55 37.43 -21.99
N PRO A 28 28.77 37.26 -22.54
CA PRO A 28 28.93 36.87 -23.93
C PRO A 28 28.42 35.43 -24.13
N TYR A 29 27.67 35.21 -25.21
CA TYR A 29 27.12 33.91 -25.61
C TYR A 29 26.12 33.25 -24.64
N ARG A 30 25.81 33.87 -23.49
CA ARG A 30 24.83 33.34 -22.54
C ARG A 30 23.42 33.38 -23.14
N ARG A 31 22.64 32.30 -22.98
CA ARG A 31 21.30 32.19 -23.56
C ARG A 31 20.23 32.68 -22.60
N PHE A 32 19.22 33.38 -23.12
CA PHE A 32 18.07 33.84 -22.33
C PHE A 32 16.75 33.64 -23.07
N PHE A 33 15.70 33.39 -22.30
CA PHE A 33 14.31 33.42 -22.71
C PHE A 33 13.81 34.87 -22.71
N ARG A 34 13.12 35.27 -23.78
CA ARG A 34 12.49 36.58 -23.87
C ARG A 34 11.20 36.55 -24.66
N CYS A 35 10.25 37.41 -24.32
CA CYS A 35 9.03 37.57 -25.11
C CYS A 35 9.32 38.07 -26.53
N GLU A 36 8.70 37.43 -27.52
CA GLU A 36 8.82 37.71 -28.95
C GLU A 36 8.59 39.19 -29.32
N ILE A 37 7.64 39.87 -28.68
CA ILE A 37 7.26 41.26 -29.00
C ILE A 37 7.94 42.31 -28.13
N SER A 38 8.82 41.89 -27.21
CA SER A 38 9.38 42.80 -26.21
C SER A 38 10.34 43.85 -26.79
N LEU A 39 10.95 43.57 -27.94
CA LEU A 39 11.80 44.54 -28.64
C LEU A 39 10.99 45.64 -29.34
N GLN A 40 9.75 45.33 -29.75
CA GLN A 40 8.80 46.25 -30.36
C GLN A 40 8.08 47.09 -29.29
N ARG A 41 7.91 46.55 -28.09
CA ARG A 41 7.21 47.19 -26.96
C ARG A 41 8.15 47.49 -25.79
N LYS A 42 9.19 48.30 -26.04
CA LYS A 42 10.24 48.60 -25.04
C LYS A 42 9.75 49.30 -23.77
N LYS A 43 8.56 49.92 -23.80
CA LYS A 43 7.94 50.58 -22.63
C LYS A 43 7.24 49.58 -21.69
N GLU A 44 6.98 48.36 -22.16
CA GLU A 44 6.32 47.30 -21.38
C GLU A 44 7.38 46.35 -20.80
N ASN A 45 7.23 45.98 -19.52
CA ASN A 45 8.13 45.02 -18.90
C ASN A 45 7.71 43.59 -19.25
N HIS A 46 8.25 43.08 -20.35
CA HIS A 46 8.00 41.72 -20.81
C HIS A 46 8.98 40.70 -20.19
N LEU A 47 8.62 39.42 -20.29
CA LEU A 47 9.44 38.32 -19.77
C LEU A 47 10.87 38.37 -20.31
N PHE A 48 11.83 38.29 -19.39
CA PHE A 48 13.25 38.03 -19.60
C PHE A 48 13.71 37.08 -18.49
N LYS A 49 14.39 35.99 -18.85
CA LYS A 49 14.96 35.06 -17.87
C LYS A 49 16.15 34.33 -18.48
N TRP A 50 17.23 34.13 -17.74
CA TRP A 50 18.36 33.35 -18.21
C TRP A 50 17.99 31.86 -18.32
N VAL A 51 18.51 31.18 -19.35
CA VAL A 51 18.16 29.77 -19.61
C VAL A 51 18.68 28.87 -18.49
N ASP A 52 19.91 29.09 -18.02
CA ASP A 52 20.52 28.34 -16.93
C ASP A 52 19.77 28.52 -15.60
N GLU A 53 19.35 29.74 -15.27
CA GLU A 53 18.52 30.00 -14.07
C GLU A 53 17.15 29.31 -14.19
N ALA A 54 16.51 29.38 -15.35
CA ALA A 54 15.24 28.71 -15.59
C ALA A 54 15.34 27.19 -15.51
N LEU A 55 16.44 26.60 -15.99
CA LEU A 55 16.70 25.17 -15.88
C LEU A 55 16.99 24.76 -14.44
N PHE A 56 17.75 25.56 -13.70
CA PHE A 56 18.03 25.31 -12.29
C PHE A 56 16.74 25.28 -11.46
N ASP A 57 15.88 26.29 -11.63
CA ASP A 57 14.58 26.34 -10.96
C ASP A 57 13.67 25.16 -11.33
N GLU A 58 13.73 24.69 -12.57
CA GLU A 58 12.96 23.52 -13.02
C GLU A 58 13.46 22.23 -12.36
N ILE A 59 14.78 22.05 -12.28
CA ILE A 59 15.40 20.90 -11.61
C ILE A 59 15.02 20.91 -10.13
N GLN A 60 15.15 22.05 -9.45
CA GLN A 60 14.79 22.15 -8.03
C GLN A 60 13.32 21.78 -7.80
N ARG A 61 12.41 22.28 -8.65
CA ARG A 61 10.99 21.90 -8.55
C ARG A 61 10.77 20.41 -8.80
N MET A 62 11.46 19.84 -9.79
CA MET A 62 11.39 18.41 -10.07
C MET A 62 11.86 17.59 -8.86
N ASP A 63 12.92 18.01 -8.17
CA ASP A 63 13.40 17.35 -6.95
C ASP A 63 12.36 17.43 -5.82
N GLU A 64 11.73 18.58 -5.62
CA GLU A 64 10.65 18.77 -4.65
C GLU A 64 9.42 17.90 -4.97
N ASP A 65 9.02 17.85 -6.24
CA ASP A 65 7.91 17.01 -6.70
C ASP A 65 8.25 15.52 -6.57
N GLN A 66 9.49 15.12 -6.87
CA GLN A 66 9.96 13.74 -6.68
C GLN A 66 9.91 13.33 -5.20
N ALA A 67 10.34 14.21 -4.30
CA ALA A 67 10.27 13.95 -2.86
C ALA A 67 8.83 13.76 -2.39
N ARG A 68 7.91 14.64 -2.81
CA ARG A 68 6.48 14.52 -2.49
C ARG A 68 5.87 13.23 -3.03
N ILE A 69 6.15 12.88 -4.29
CA ILE A 69 5.63 11.64 -4.90
C ILE A 69 6.17 10.41 -4.17
N ALA A 70 7.44 10.42 -3.75
CA ALA A 70 8.03 9.31 -2.99
C ALA A 70 7.33 9.12 -1.64
N GLU A 71 7.00 10.20 -0.94
CA GLU A 71 6.22 10.18 0.30
C GLU A 71 4.81 9.61 0.09
N GLU A 72 4.07 10.13 -0.90
CA GLU A 72 2.73 9.64 -1.24
C GLU A 72 2.71 8.15 -1.58
N ILE A 73 3.73 7.66 -2.30
CA ILE A 73 3.87 6.23 -2.63
C ILE A 73 4.07 5.40 -1.37
N GLU A 74 4.88 5.85 -0.42
CA GLU A 74 5.13 5.09 0.81
C GLU A 74 3.89 5.07 1.72
N ASP A 75 3.17 6.18 1.80
CA ASP A 75 1.89 6.25 2.52
C ASP A 75 0.83 5.34 1.93
N LEU A 76 0.70 5.31 0.60
CA LEU A 76 -0.18 4.38 -0.11
C LEU A 76 0.23 2.93 0.14
N ARG A 77 1.52 2.61 0.10
CA ARG A 77 2.03 1.26 0.40
C ARG A 77 1.72 0.85 1.83
N SER A 78 1.93 1.74 2.80
CA SER A 78 1.63 1.50 4.22
C SER A 78 0.14 1.25 4.44
N SER A 79 -0.72 2.08 3.85
CA SER A 79 -2.17 1.95 3.93
C SER A 79 -2.65 0.64 3.30
N MET A 80 -2.17 0.31 2.10
CA MET A 80 -2.50 -0.94 1.42
C MET A 80 -2.04 -2.17 2.20
N LYS A 81 -0.82 -2.15 2.78
CA LYS A 81 -0.32 -3.23 3.63
C LYS A 81 -1.26 -3.48 4.82
N LYS A 82 -1.74 -2.42 5.49
CA LYS A 82 -2.69 -2.54 6.61
C LYS A 82 -4.01 -3.16 6.16
N THR A 83 -4.63 -2.63 5.10
CA THR A 83 -5.91 -3.15 4.60
C THR A 83 -5.81 -4.62 4.16
N VAL A 84 -4.73 -4.99 3.45
CA VAL A 84 -4.49 -6.38 3.06
C VAL A 84 -4.28 -7.27 4.29
N HIS A 85 -3.49 -6.82 5.26
CA HIS A 85 -3.25 -7.57 6.50
C HIS A 85 -4.57 -7.82 7.27
N GLU A 86 -5.40 -6.80 7.45
CA GLU A 86 -6.71 -6.91 8.10
C GLU A 86 -7.63 -7.90 7.37
N ALA A 87 -7.69 -7.81 6.04
CA ALA A 87 -8.49 -8.71 5.22
C ALA A 87 -8.01 -10.18 5.33
N VAL A 88 -6.69 -10.40 5.31
CA VAL A 88 -6.07 -11.72 5.46
C VAL A 88 -6.34 -12.29 6.85
N MET A 89 -6.19 -11.49 7.91
CA MET A 89 -6.45 -11.93 9.29
C MET A 89 -7.92 -12.30 9.49
N LYS A 90 -8.85 -11.53 8.91
CA LYS A 90 -10.29 -11.85 8.94
C LYS A 90 -10.60 -13.18 8.24
N HIS A 91 -10.01 -13.41 7.06
CA HIS A 91 -10.18 -14.66 6.33
C HIS A 91 -9.59 -15.84 7.10
N LYS A 92 -8.38 -15.69 7.64
CA LYS A 92 -7.73 -16.72 8.47
C LYS A 92 -8.60 -17.10 9.66
N ASN A 93 -9.11 -16.12 10.40
CA ASN A 93 -9.99 -16.39 11.56
C ASN A 93 -11.27 -17.12 11.13
N SER A 94 -11.88 -16.76 10.00
CA SER A 94 -13.05 -17.45 9.47
C SER A 94 -12.75 -18.91 9.11
N VAL A 95 -11.59 -19.16 8.49
CA VAL A 95 -11.12 -20.52 8.17
C VAL A 95 -10.86 -21.31 9.44
N ASP A 96 -10.17 -20.75 10.43
CA ASP A 96 -9.87 -21.41 11.71
C ASP A 96 -11.17 -21.80 12.45
N VAL A 97 -12.17 -20.90 12.47
CA VAL A 97 -13.50 -21.18 13.03
C VAL A 97 -14.21 -22.28 12.23
N GLY A 98 -14.15 -22.24 10.89
CA GLY A 98 -14.72 -23.26 10.03
C GLY A 98 -14.09 -24.63 10.26
N LEU A 99 -12.76 -24.69 10.38
CA LEU A 99 -12.01 -25.91 10.69
C LEU A 99 -12.35 -26.46 12.07
N ALA A 100 -12.49 -25.61 13.09
CA ALA A 100 -12.90 -26.04 14.43
C ALA A 100 -14.29 -26.68 14.41
N LYS A 101 -15.28 -26.03 13.77
CA LYS A 101 -16.63 -26.60 13.62
C LYS A 101 -16.63 -27.92 12.86
N MET A 102 -15.86 -28.01 11.78
CA MET A 102 -15.73 -29.25 11.00
C MET A 102 -15.08 -30.37 11.82
N ARG A 103 -14.08 -30.04 12.65
CA ARG A 103 -13.46 -30.98 13.60
C ARG A 103 -14.48 -31.56 14.56
N ASP A 104 -15.34 -30.73 15.15
CA ASP A 104 -16.37 -31.18 16.09
C ASP A 104 -17.40 -32.12 15.45
N ILE A 105 -17.66 -31.97 14.14
CA ILE A 105 -18.55 -32.86 13.36
C ILE A 105 -17.86 -34.19 13.03
N ILE A 106 -16.61 -34.16 12.54
CA ILE A 106 -15.89 -35.34 12.05
C ILE A 106 -15.32 -36.19 13.21
N LEU A 107 -14.89 -35.56 14.30
CA LEU A 107 -14.43 -36.21 15.52
C LEU A 107 -15.52 -36.08 16.58
N PRO A 108 -16.55 -36.94 16.58
CA PRO A 108 -17.56 -36.91 17.62
C PRO A 108 -16.87 -37.17 18.96
N SER A 109 -16.75 -36.13 19.78
CA SER A 109 -16.05 -36.22 21.07
C SER A 109 -16.79 -37.07 22.10
N HIS A 110 -18.00 -37.59 21.81
CA HIS A 110 -18.77 -38.36 22.80
C HIS A 110 -19.43 -39.59 22.19
N GLY A 111 -18.65 -40.66 22.03
CA GLY A 111 -19.18 -41.94 22.48
C GLY A 111 -19.25 -41.89 24.00
N LYS A 112 -20.43 -42.13 24.60
CA LYS A 112 -20.53 -42.31 26.05
C LYS A 112 -19.58 -43.45 26.41
N LYS A 113 -18.58 -43.16 27.24
CA LYS A 113 -17.69 -44.17 27.81
C LYS A 113 -18.25 -44.54 29.17
N GLU A 114 -18.80 -45.73 29.27
CA GLU A 114 -19.25 -46.27 30.54
C GLU A 114 -18.16 -47.21 31.08
N TYR A 115 -17.75 -46.97 32.32
CA TYR A 115 -16.70 -47.73 32.99
C TYR A 115 -17.36 -48.61 34.04
N GLN A 116 -17.17 -49.93 33.94
CA GLN A 116 -17.54 -50.86 35.00
C GLN A 116 -16.28 -51.47 35.57
N VAL A 117 -16.06 -51.27 36.88
CA VAL A 117 -14.94 -51.84 37.62
C VAL A 117 -15.51 -52.88 38.58
N GLN A 118 -15.02 -54.11 38.48
CA GLN A 118 -15.36 -55.19 39.38
C GLN A 118 -14.12 -55.56 40.21
N VAL A 119 -14.32 -55.66 41.52
CA VAL A 119 -13.30 -56.17 42.45
C VAL A 119 -13.63 -57.63 42.75
N LEU A 120 -12.68 -58.52 42.50
CA LEU A 120 -12.79 -59.95 42.76
C LEU A 120 -11.74 -60.34 43.81
N MET A 121 -12.17 -61.03 44.87
CA MET A 121 -11.26 -61.61 45.84
C MET A 121 -10.97 -63.06 45.46
N ASP A 122 -9.70 -63.37 45.18
CA ASP A 122 -9.23 -64.74 44.97
C ASP A 122 -8.20 -65.07 46.06
N GLY A 123 -8.67 -65.70 47.13
CA GLY A 123 -7.90 -65.89 48.36
C GLY A 123 -7.48 -64.55 49.00
N ASN A 124 -6.17 -64.32 49.15
CA ASN A 124 -5.61 -63.08 49.71
C ASN A 124 -5.26 -62.03 48.64
N LEU A 125 -5.59 -62.27 47.37
CA LEU A 125 -5.28 -61.38 46.27
C LEU A 125 -6.53 -60.61 45.83
N LEU A 126 -6.46 -59.28 45.88
CA LEU A 126 -7.49 -58.39 45.32
C LEU A 126 -7.21 -58.20 43.83
N LYS A 127 -8.09 -58.73 42.98
CA LYS A 127 -8.03 -58.53 41.53
C LYS A 127 -9.04 -57.45 41.12
N LEU A 128 -8.56 -56.43 40.42
CA LEU A 128 -9.39 -55.40 39.82
C LEU A 128 -9.54 -55.68 38.33
N GLU A 129 -10.77 -55.87 37.86
CA GLU A 129 -11.07 -55.97 36.43
C GLU A 129 -11.92 -54.79 36.00
N ALA A 130 -11.45 -54.07 34.96
CA ALA A 130 -12.17 -52.94 34.38
C ALA A 130 -12.64 -53.31 32.97
N LYS A 131 -13.92 -53.04 32.67
CA LYS A 131 -14.51 -53.16 31.33
C LYS A 131 -14.94 -51.77 30.85
N ILE A 132 -14.67 -51.49 29.58
CA ILE A 132 -15.00 -50.23 28.92
C ILE A 132 -15.97 -50.53 27.78
N GLN A 133 -17.12 -49.87 27.78
CA GLN A 133 -18.08 -49.93 26.68
C GLN A 133 -18.12 -48.57 25.96
N VAL A 134 -18.02 -48.59 24.64
CA VAL A 134 -18.04 -47.38 23.79
C VAL A 134 -19.16 -47.52 22.76
N GLU A 135 -20.14 -46.62 22.83
CA GLU A 135 -21.20 -46.52 21.82
C GLU A 135 -20.88 -45.41 20.81
N PHE A 136 -21.07 -45.70 19.52
CA PHE A 136 -20.91 -44.71 18.44
C PHE A 136 -22.28 -44.33 17.90
N THR A 137 -22.56 -43.03 17.80
CA THR A 137 -23.77 -42.54 17.13
C THR A 137 -23.52 -42.49 15.62
N LYS A 138 -24.27 -43.28 14.85
CA LYS A 138 -24.17 -43.30 13.38
C LYS A 138 -24.82 -42.03 12.81
N VAL A 139 -24.01 -41.10 12.28
CA VAL A 139 -24.53 -39.93 11.55
C VAL A 139 -25.05 -40.41 10.21
N ARG A 140 -26.35 -40.21 9.95
CA ARG A 140 -27.01 -40.54 8.69
C ARG A 140 -26.93 -39.31 7.80
N PHE A 141 -26.25 -39.42 6.66
CA PHE A 141 -26.35 -38.42 5.60
C PHE A 141 -27.64 -38.72 4.82
N GLU A 142 -28.58 -37.78 4.82
CA GLU A 142 -29.74 -37.82 3.92
C GLU A 142 -29.33 -37.12 2.63
N ASP A 143 -29.24 -37.89 1.55
CA ASP A 143 -28.99 -37.39 0.19
C ASP A 143 -30.26 -36.68 -0.32
N HIS A 144 -30.12 -35.41 -0.71
CA HIS A 144 -31.12 -34.66 -1.47
C HIS A 144 -30.53 -34.18 -2.80
#